data_AF-A0A165RQ21-F1
#
_entry.id   AF-A0A165RQ21-F1
#
_cell.length_a   1.000
_cell.length_b   1.000
_cell.length_c   1.000
_cell.angle_alpha   90.00
_cell.angle_beta   90.00
_cell.angle_gamma   90.00
#
_symmetry.space_group_name_H-M   'P 1'
#
loop_
_entity.id
_entity.type
_entity.pdbx_description
1 polymer ?
#
loop_
_entity_poly.entity_id
_entity_poly.type
_entity_poly.pdbx_seq_one_letter_code
_entity_poly.pdbx_strand_id
1 'polypeptide(L)'
;MQTLRSVSRLPLARCSQRITASRCLSTVPLSSDPAISSSSRPVPWFVDREAERAYDLRPSPPHLPSKGVHTEVPPVPEDAPNAVKFLHAALVTSPHLEPTELLVTVPPEIPAGPPLPEQAIKGKRRRRGARYSGEGVQLPWGGLWKWYVLAVVKEGTERRGAVESVVRLVRRSLCKMQPPLHLPPQNRRKVNDTWAMVDGGNFAVHILSKSAKEKYFTRMDEW
;
A
#
# COMPACT_ATOMS: atom_id res chain seq x y z
N MET A 1 -3.76 63.10 -21.50
CA MET A 1 -3.40 61.99 -22.42
C MET A 1 -3.54 60.68 -21.63
N GLN A 2 -4.62 59.93 -21.88
CA GLN A 2 -4.62 58.62 -22.56
C GLN A 2 -3.90 57.53 -21.75
N THR A 3 -4.64 56.70 -21.00
CA THR A 3 -5.08 55.30 -21.30
C THR A 3 -4.17 54.30 -20.55
N LEU A 4 -4.51 53.07 -20.12
CA LEU A 4 -5.50 52.07 -20.48
C LEU A 4 -5.95 51.26 -19.23
N ARG A 5 -7.20 50.81 -19.25
CA ARG A 5 -7.82 49.87 -18.30
C ARG A 5 -7.37 48.44 -18.61
N SER A 6 -6.97 47.67 -17.59
CA SER A 6 -6.79 46.21 -17.71
C SER A 6 -8.01 45.51 -17.11
N VAL A 7 -8.78 44.81 -17.95
CA VAL A 7 -9.97 44.05 -17.57
C VAL A 7 -9.59 42.58 -17.51
N SER A 8 -9.50 42.02 -16.31
CA SER A 8 -9.28 40.59 -16.09
C SER A 8 -10.58 39.82 -16.34
N ARG A 9 -10.65 39.12 -17.48
CA ARG A 9 -11.75 38.18 -17.77
C ARG A 9 -11.46 36.84 -17.08
N LEU A 10 -12.34 36.43 -16.17
CA LEU A 10 -12.36 35.07 -15.64
C LEU A 10 -12.98 34.12 -16.67
N PRO A 11 -12.42 32.93 -16.93
CA PRO A 11 -13.07 31.91 -17.73
C PRO A 11 -14.19 31.23 -16.91
N LEU A 12 -15.43 31.36 -17.39
CA LEU A 12 -16.55 30.53 -16.98
C LEU A 12 -16.33 29.12 -17.55
N ALA A 13 -15.93 28.18 -16.70
CA ALA A 13 -15.86 26.77 -17.06
C ALA A 13 -17.28 26.23 -17.24
N ARG A 14 -17.61 25.84 -18.48
CA ARG A 14 -18.87 25.20 -18.86
C ARG A 14 -19.01 23.86 -18.14
N CYS A 15 -20.07 23.73 -17.34
CA CYS A 15 -20.57 22.46 -16.84
C CYS A 15 -21.12 21.65 -18.02
N SER A 16 -20.33 20.71 -18.55
CA SER A 16 -20.80 19.75 -19.55
C SER A 16 -21.31 18.51 -18.83
N GLN A 17 -22.60 18.50 -18.53
CA GLN A 17 -23.31 17.30 -18.12
C GLN A 17 -23.45 16.40 -19.36
N ARG A 18 -22.62 15.36 -19.44
CA ARG A 18 -22.90 14.21 -20.32
C ARG A 18 -23.57 13.13 -19.48
N ILE A 19 -24.90 13.16 -19.47
CA ILE A 19 -25.73 12.05 -19.00
C ILE A 19 -25.78 11.05 -20.15
N THR A 20 -24.92 10.05 -20.14
CA THR A 20 -25.10 8.87 -20.98
C THR A 20 -25.97 7.88 -20.24
N ALA A 21 -27.23 7.78 -20.67
CA ALA A 21 -28.10 6.66 -20.39
C ALA A 21 -27.63 5.41 -21.15
N SER A 22 -27.69 4.24 -20.50
CA SER A 22 -28.03 2.90 -21.05
C SER A 22 -27.48 1.83 -20.10
N ARG A 23 -28.37 1.03 -19.46
CA ARG A 23 -28.75 -0.36 -19.82
C ARG A 23 -27.51 -1.30 -19.82
N CYS A 24 -27.47 -2.44 -19.14
CA CYS A 24 -28.46 -3.49 -19.00
C CYS A 24 -28.27 -4.27 -17.69
N LEU A 25 -29.37 -4.73 -17.09
CA LEU A 25 -29.39 -5.74 -16.04
C LEU A 25 -29.13 -7.10 -16.70
N SER A 26 -28.01 -7.76 -16.39
CA SER A 26 -27.82 -9.18 -16.67
C SER A 26 -28.02 -9.97 -15.38
N THR A 27 -29.19 -10.58 -15.27
CA THR A 27 -29.55 -11.60 -14.29
C THR A 27 -28.65 -12.81 -14.52
N VAL A 28 -27.71 -13.07 -13.61
CA VAL A 28 -26.90 -14.29 -13.63
C VAL A 28 -27.64 -15.37 -12.82
N PRO A 29 -27.82 -16.59 -13.35
CA PRO A 29 -28.55 -17.64 -12.65
C PRO A 29 -27.84 -18.07 -11.37
N LEU A 30 -28.66 -18.33 -10.36
CA LEU A 30 -28.32 -18.87 -9.05
C LEU A 30 -27.70 -20.27 -9.22
N SER A 31 -26.37 -20.37 -9.11
CA SER A 31 -25.68 -21.65 -9.04
C SER A 31 -25.84 -22.21 -7.62
N SER A 32 -26.72 -23.19 -7.49
CA SER A 32 -26.84 -24.06 -6.33
C SER A 32 -25.51 -24.74 -5.99
N ASP A 33 -25.01 -24.49 -4.78
CA ASP A 33 -23.87 -25.19 -4.19
C ASP A 33 -24.17 -26.70 -4.10
N PRO A 34 -23.40 -27.57 -4.78
CA PRO A 34 -23.47 -28.98 -4.50
C PRO A 34 -22.76 -29.25 -3.18
N ALA A 35 -23.54 -29.68 -2.18
CA ALA A 35 -23.02 -30.27 -0.96
C ALA A 35 -21.97 -31.33 -1.31
N ILE A 36 -20.75 -31.15 -0.82
CA ILE A 36 -19.63 -32.08 -1.01
C ILE A 36 -19.89 -33.29 -0.11
N SER A 37 -20.75 -34.20 -0.56
CA SER A 37 -20.69 -35.58 -0.13
C SER A 37 -19.50 -36.22 -0.82
N SER A 38 -18.54 -36.73 -0.06
CA SER A 38 -17.35 -37.44 -0.50
C SER A 38 -17.69 -38.83 -1.09
N SER A 39 -18.55 -38.87 -2.10
CA SER A 39 -18.77 -40.06 -2.91
C SER A 39 -17.59 -40.16 -3.87
N SER A 40 -16.84 -41.25 -3.78
CA SER A 40 -15.75 -41.64 -4.68
C SER A 40 -16.17 -41.51 -6.14
N ARG A 41 -15.86 -40.38 -6.78
CA ARG A 41 -16.13 -40.21 -8.21
C ARG A 41 -15.21 -41.19 -8.96
N PRO A 42 -15.74 -41.97 -9.91
CA PRO A 42 -14.93 -42.86 -10.72
C PRO A 42 -13.88 -42.04 -11.45
N VAL A 43 -12.62 -42.40 -11.22
CA VAL A 43 -11.49 -41.75 -11.90
C VAL A 43 -11.60 -42.08 -13.39
N PRO A 44 -11.55 -41.09 -14.29
CA PRO A 44 -11.64 -41.32 -15.72
C PRO A 44 -10.56 -42.29 -16.20
N TRP A 45 -10.88 -43.14 -17.17
CA TRP A 45 -10.01 -44.22 -17.67
C TRP A 45 -8.67 -43.74 -18.28
N PHE A 46 -8.52 -42.45 -18.56
CA PHE A 46 -7.28 -41.85 -19.05
C PHE A 46 -6.38 -41.27 -17.95
N VAL A 47 -6.80 -41.35 -16.68
CA VAL A 47 -5.98 -40.95 -15.53
C VAL A 47 -5.34 -42.18 -14.94
N ASP A 48 -4.12 -42.48 -15.40
CA ASP A 48 -3.30 -43.53 -14.83
C ASP A 48 -2.87 -43.13 -13.42
N ARG A 49 -3.43 -43.81 -12.40
CA ARG A 49 -3.05 -43.61 -10.99
C ARG A 49 -1.57 -43.90 -10.72
N GLU A 50 -0.95 -44.71 -11.57
CA GLU A 50 0.49 -44.98 -11.53
C GLU A 50 1.30 -43.82 -12.12
N ALA A 51 0.78 -43.14 -13.14
CA ALA A 51 1.42 -41.96 -13.72
C ALA A 51 1.43 -40.80 -12.71
N GLU A 52 0.36 -40.61 -11.92
CA GLU A 52 0.31 -39.60 -10.85
C GLU A 52 1.49 -39.74 -9.87
N ARG A 53 1.84 -40.96 -9.45
CA ARG A 53 3.01 -41.19 -8.57
C ARG A 53 4.34 -40.93 -9.28
N ALA A 54 4.40 -41.07 -10.60
CA ALA A 54 5.61 -40.82 -11.37
C ALA A 54 5.87 -39.32 -11.60
N TYR A 55 4.84 -38.46 -11.55
CA TYR A 55 5.01 -37.01 -11.67
C TYR A 55 5.70 -36.38 -10.46
N ASP A 56 5.52 -36.95 -9.27
CA ASP A 56 6.18 -36.48 -8.04
C ASP A 56 7.71 -36.69 -8.05
N LEU A 57 8.20 -37.60 -8.89
CA LEU A 57 9.63 -37.93 -9.00
C LEU A 57 10.30 -37.29 -10.22
N ARG A 58 9.56 -36.58 -11.09
CA ARG A 58 10.19 -35.94 -12.24
C ARG A 58 11.03 -34.75 -11.77
N PRO A 59 12.34 -34.72 -12.09
CA PRO A 59 13.16 -33.55 -11.81
C PRO A 59 12.54 -32.35 -12.51
N SER A 60 12.38 -31.25 -11.78
CA SER A 60 11.85 -30.01 -12.35
C SER A 60 12.71 -29.61 -13.55
N PRO A 61 12.11 -29.25 -14.69
CA PRO A 61 12.87 -28.82 -15.86
C PRO A 61 13.85 -27.71 -15.48
N PRO A 62 15.11 -27.76 -15.94
CA PRO A 62 16.19 -26.87 -15.46
C PRO A 62 15.94 -25.38 -15.74
N HIS A 63 14.95 -25.05 -16.55
CA HIS A 63 14.55 -23.69 -16.90
C HIS A 63 13.42 -23.13 -16.03
N LEU A 64 12.78 -23.96 -15.19
CA LEU A 64 11.81 -23.48 -14.22
C LEU A 64 12.52 -23.23 -12.90
N PRO A 65 12.42 -22.03 -12.31
CA PRO A 65 12.99 -21.77 -11.00
C PRO A 65 12.43 -22.81 -10.03
N SER A 66 13.33 -23.57 -9.39
CA SER A 66 12.97 -24.65 -8.49
C SER A 66 11.94 -24.14 -7.49
N LYS A 67 10.76 -24.76 -7.48
CA LYS A 67 9.58 -24.34 -6.71
C LYS A 67 9.75 -24.48 -5.18
N GLY A 68 10.98 -24.68 -4.72
CA GLY A 68 11.36 -25.09 -3.36
C GLY A 68 12.25 -24.12 -2.61
N VAL A 69 12.58 -22.94 -3.16
CA VAL A 69 13.05 -21.85 -2.29
C VAL A 69 11.81 -21.34 -1.57
N HIS A 70 11.49 -21.99 -0.45
CA HIS A 70 10.53 -21.49 0.51
C HIS A 70 10.89 -20.02 0.76
N THR A 71 10.06 -19.15 0.20
CA THR A 71 10.18 -17.71 0.36
C THR A 71 9.76 -17.47 1.80
N GLU A 72 10.70 -17.64 2.73
CA GLU A 72 10.44 -17.47 4.15
C GLU A 72 10.03 -16.02 4.36
N VAL A 73 8.73 -15.85 4.61
CA VAL A 73 8.17 -14.54 4.94
C VAL A 73 8.63 -14.21 6.34
N PRO A 74 9.26 -13.04 6.57
CA PRO A 74 9.64 -12.61 7.90
C PRO A 74 8.46 -12.70 8.87
N PRO A 75 8.61 -13.34 10.05
CA PRO A 75 7.52 -13.42 11.01
C PRO A 75 7.16 -12.03 11.53
N VAL A 76 5.87 -11.79 11.75
CA VAL A 76 5.39 -10.52 12.33
C VAL A 76 5.72 -10.51 13.83
N PRO A 77 6.28 -9.41 14.37
CA PRO A 77 6.51 -9.28 15.80
C PRO A 77 5.23 -9.53 16.63
N GLU A 78 5.37 -10.23 17.75
CA GLU A 78 4.23 -10.57 18.61
C GLU A 78 3.56 -9.32 19.21
N ASP A 79 4.33 -8.26 19.45
CA ASP A 79 3.85 -6.98 19.99
C ASP A 79 3.12 -6.11 18.95
N ALA A 80 3.11 -6.52 17.68
CA ALA A 80 2.47 -5.74 16.63
C ALA A 80 0.94 -5.66 16.84
N PRO A 81 0.32 -4.49 16.56
CA PRO A 81 -1.12 -4.32 16.73
C PRO A 81 -1.89 -5.24 15.78
N ASN A 82 -3.08 -5.69 16.19
CA ASN A 82 -3.92 -6.61 15.43
C ASN A 82 -4.18 -6.13 13.99
N ALA A 83 -4.30 -4.81 13.79
CA ALA A 83 -4.46 -4.21 12.46
C ALA A 83 -3.26 -4.49 11.53
N VAL A 84 -2.04 -4.44 12.06
CA VAL A 84 -0.81 -4.72 11.31
C VAL A 84 -0.69 -6.20 11.01
N LYS A 85 -1.00 -7.08 11.97
CA LYS A 85 -1.03 -8.55 11.76
C LYS A 85 -2.04 -8.94 10.68
N PHE A 86 -3.25 -8.39 10.74
CA PHE A 86 -4.29 -8.61 9.73
C PHE A 86 -3.86 -8.11 8.35
N LEU A 87 -3.27 -6.91 8.29
CA LEU A 87 -2.77 -6.34 7.06
C LEU A 87 -1.65 -7.18 6.46
N HIS A 88 -0.70 -7.63 7.28
CA HIS A 88 0.41 -8.48 6.84
C HIS A 88 -0.11 -9.76 6.18
N ALA A 89 -1.06 -10.46 6.81
CA ALA A 89 -1.67 -11.65 6.23
C ALA A 89 -2.30 -11.38 4.85
N ALA A 90 -2.94 -10.22 4.66
CA ALA A 90 -3.48 -9.81 3.37
C ALA A 90 -2.38 -9.50 2.34
N LEU A 91 -1.28 -8.85 2.75
CA LEU A 91 -0.17 -8.47 1.87
C LEU A 91 0.63 -9.69 1.39
N VAL A 92 0.83 -10.70 2.24
CA VAL A 92 1.51 -11.96 1.87
C VAL A 92 0.81 -12.66 0.70
N THR A 93 -0.52 -12.54 0.60
CA THR A 93 -1.29 -13.13 -0.50
C THR A 93 -1.26 -12.33 -1.81
N SER A 94 -0.66 -11.13 -1.79
CA SER A 94 -0.66 -10.23 -2.95
C SER A 94 0.30 -10.70 -4.04
N PRO A 95 -0.14 -10.87 -5.30
CA PRO A 95 0.75 -11.25 -6.40
C PRO A 95 1.69 -10.11 -6.85
N HIS A 96 1.49 -8.90 -6.34
CA HIS A 96 2.28 -7.72 -6.70
C HIS A 96 3.46 -7.47 -5.77
N LEU A 97 3.54 -8.18 -4.65
CA LEU A 97 4.58 -8.00 -3.65
C LEU A 97 5.57 -9.15 -3.68
N GLU A 98 6.80 -8.86 -3.26
CA GLU A 98 7.78 -9.90 -2.94
C GLU A 98 7.65 -10.24 -1.45
N PRO A 99 7.17 -11.46 -1.10
CA PRO A 99 6.91 -11.80 0.31
C PRO A 99 8.16 -11.77 1.20
N THR A 100 9.35 -12.02 0.63
CA THR A 100 10.66 -11.88 1.30
C THR A 100 10.98 -10.45 1.70
N GLU A 101 10.42 -9.47 1.00
CA GLU A 101 10.69 -8.05 1.23
C GLU A 101 9.56 -7.34 1.98
N LEU A 102 8.65 -8.12 2.58
CA LEU A 102 7.62 -7.60 3.46
C LEU A 102 8.16 -7.57 4.90
N LEU A 103 8.41 -6.37 5.41
CA LEU A 103 8.98 -6.15 6.74
C LEU A 103 8.00 -5.41 7.64
N VAL A 104 7.83 -5.89 8.87
CA VAL A 104 7.10 -5.21 9.93
C VAL A 104 8.08 -4.86 11.04
N THR A 105 8.27 -3.57 11.32
CA THR A 105 9.27 -3.11 12.29
C THR A 105 8.77 -1.92 13.11
N VAL A 106 9.41 -1.67 14.24
CA VAL A 106 9.21 -0.46 15.04
C VAL A 106 10.07 0.66 14.44
N PRO A 107 9.59 1.91 14.44
CA PRO A 107 10.40 3.05 14.03
C PRO A 107 11.70 3.13 14.84
N PRO A 108 12.82 3.41 14.17
CA PRO A 108 14.11 3.53 14.82
C PRO A 108 14.14 4.77 15.73
N GLU A 109 14.84 4.64 16.85
CA GLU A 109 15.01 5.75 17.78
C GLU A 109 16.00 6.76 17.19
N ILE A 110 15.47 7.86 16.66
CA ILE A 110 16.31 8.95 16.16
C ILE A 110 16.92 9.65 17.38
N PRO A 111 18.26 9.62 17.55
CA PRO A 111 18.89 10.29 18.69
C PRO A 111 18.56 11.78 18.62
N ALA A 112 18.27 12.37 19.79
CA ALA A 112 18.00 13.80 19.87
C ALA A 112 19.18 14.57 19.27
N GLY A 113 18.91 15.35 18.23
CA GLY A 113 19.91 16.22 17.63
C GLY A 113 20.44 17.24 18.65
N PRO A 114 21.60 17.86 18.36
CA PRO A 114 22.07 18.98 19.17
C PRO A 114 20.95 20.03 19.29
N PRO A 115 20.82 20.70 20.45
CA PRO A 115 19.79 21.70 20.64
C PRO A 115 19.89 22.73 19.51
N LEU A 116 18.77 22.98 18.83
CA LEU A 116 18.74 24.02 17.81
C LEU A 116 19.13 25.35 18.50
N PRO A 117 19.94 26.20 17.84
CA PRO A 117 20.24 27.51 18.38
C PRO A 117 18.93 28.24 18.65
N GLU A 118 18.84 28.94 19.77
CA GLU A 118 17.67 29.74 20.14
C GLU A 118 17.40 30.79 19.05
N GLN A 119 16.59 30.43 18.07
CA GLN A 119 16.15 31.34 17.03
C GLN A 119 14.83 31.94 17.46
N ALA A 120 14.83 33.26 17.64
CA ALA A 120 13.59 34.01 17.76
C ALA A 120 12.68 33.64 16.59
N ILE A 121 11.46 33.19 16.90
CA ILE A 121 10.56 32.63 15.92
C ILE A 121 10.30 33.65 14.80
N LYS A 122 10.81 33.39 13.59
CA LYS A 122 10.63 34.27 12.43
C LYS A 122 9.21 34.13 11.88
N GLY A 123 8.25 34.76 12.55
CA GLY A 123 6.86 34.81 12.09
C GLY A 123 6.72 35.50 10.72
N LYS A 124 5.94 34.91 9.82
CA LYS A 124 5.56 35.54 8.55
C LYS A 124 4.60 36.69 8.85
N ARG A 125 4.95 37.92 8.46
CA ARG A 125 4.10 39.12 8.66
C ARG A 125 2.75 38.89 7.99
N ARG A 126 1.65 38.81 8.76
CA ARG A 126 0.29 38.82 8.19
C ARG A 126 -0.02 40.22 7.64
N ARG A 127 -0.95 40.29 6.68
CA ARG A 127 -1.44 41.52 6.01
C ARG A 127 -2.07 42.57 6.96
N ARG A 128 -2.13 42.32 8.28
CA ARG A 128 -2.71 43.21 9.32
C ARG A 128 -1.82 43.35 10.57
N GLY A 129 -0.49 43.47 10.42
CA GLY A 129 0.40 43.93 11.49
C GLY A 129 0.75 42.94 12.62
N ALA A 130 -0.01 41.87 12.84
CA ALA A 130 0.34 40.84 13.82
C ALA A 130 1.36 39.82 13.28
N ARG A 131 2.40 39.53 14.05
CA ARG A 131 3.33 38.39 13.81
C ARG A 131 2.74 37.16 14.47
N TYR A 132 2.27 36.20 13.68
CA TYR A 132 1.97 34.86 14.18
C TYR A 132 3.26 34.05 14.04
N SER A 133 3.83 33.63 15.17
CA SER A 133 5.02 32.78 15.21
C SER A 133 4.77 31.38 14.62
N GLY A 134 3.52 30.98 14.43
CA GLY A 134 3.22 29.56 14.26
C GLY A 134 3.27 28.88 15.62
N GLU A 135 2.25 28.09 15.94
CA GLU A 135 2.34 27.18 17.06
C GLU A 135 3.20 26.00 16.58
N GLY A 136 4.45 25.97 17.03
CA GLY A 136 5.30 24.80 16.81
C GLY A 136 4.63 23.62 17.52
N VAL A 137 4.22 22.60 16.78
CA VAL A 137 3.70 21.38 17.39
C VAL A 137 4.88 20.70 18.06
N GLN A 138 4.99 20.87 19.38
CA GLN A 138 5.85 20.03 20.20
C GLN A 138 5.21 18.65 20.19
N LEU A 139 5.57 17.80 19.23
CA LEU A 139 5.25 16.39 19.36
C LEU A 139 6.02 15.87 20.57
N PRO A 140 5.35 15.23 21.54
CA PRO A 140 6.04 14.55 22.63
C PRO A 140 7.03 13.59 21.98
N TRP A 141 8.29 13.63 22.44
CA TRP A 141 9.43 12.97 21.83
C TRP A 141 9.10 11.53 21.44
N GLY A 142 8.87 11.31 20.14
CA GLY A 142 8.32 10.07 19.61
C GLY A 142 7.81 10.27 18.19
N GLY A 143 8.09 9.31 17.32
CA GLY A 143 7.57 9.32 15.94
C GLY A 143 6.04 9.39 15.92
N LEU A 144 5.48 9.97 14.86
CA LEU A 144 4.02 10.02 14.65
C LEU A 144 3.40 8.61 14.63
N TRP A 145 4.17 7.64 14.16
CA TRP A 145 3.79 6.25 14.05
C TRP A 145 4.58 5.42 15.06
N LYS A 146 3.98 4.35 15.57
CA LYS A 146 4.63 3.36 16.45
C LYS A 146 5.12 2.13 15.69
N TRP A 147 4.65 1.94 14.46
CA TRP A 147 4.95 0.77 13.63
C TRP A 147 5.09 1.16 12.17
N TYR A 148 6.02 0.49 11.48
CA TYR A 148 6.20 0.57 10.05
C TYR A 148 5.97 -0.79 9.40
N VAL A 149 5.26 -0.76 8.27
CA VAL A 149 5.12 -1.90 7.36
C VAL A 149 5.75 -1.49 6.04
N LEU A 150 6.86 -2.11 5.68
CA LEU A 150 7.55 -1.89 4.41
C LEU A 150 7.16 -3.03 3.48
N ALA A 151 6.55 -2.69 2.35
CA ALA A 151 6.11 -3.63 1.34
C ALA A 151 6.77 -3.26 0.01
N VAL A 152 7.65 -4.13 -0.48
CA VAL A 152 8.32 -3.90 -1.75
C VAL A 152 7.60 -4.63 -2.87
N VAL A 153 7.31 -3.87 -3.93
CA VAL A 153 6.62 -4.34 -5.12
C VAL A 153 7.61 -5.10 -6.00
N LYS A 154 7.13 -6.20 -6.59
CA LYS A 154 7.91 -7.04 -7.50
C LYS A 154 8.49 -6.24 -8.65
N GLU A 155 9.77 -6.45 -8.92
CA GLU A 155 10.49 -5.77 -10.00
C GLU A 155 9.77 -5.96 -11.35
N GLY A 156 9.70 -4.89 -12.15
CA GLY A 156 9.04 -4.89 -13.46
C GLY A 156 7.51 -4.73 -13.43
N THR A 157 6.87 -4.79 -12.25
CA THR A 157 5.41 -4.54 -12.12
C THR A 157 5.05 -3.09 -11.74
N GLU A 158 6.06 -2.28 -11.37
CA GLU A 158 5.92 -0.91 -10.87
C GLU A 158 5.14 0.00 -11.85
N ARG A 159 5.55 0.04 -13.13
CA ARG A 159 4.90 0.85 -14.19
C ARG A 159 3.51 0.36 -14.60
N ARG A 160 3.07 -0.79 -14.08
CA ARG A 160 1.74 -1.37 -14.37
C ARG A 160 0.73 -1.03 -13.28
N GLY A 161 1.02 -0.04 -12.42
CA GLY A 161 0.15 0.36 -11.33
C GLY A 161 0.13 -0.64 -10.16
N ALA A 162 1.19 -1.45 -10.02
CA ALA A 162 1.29 -2.41 -8.91
C ALA A 162 1.30 -1.70 -7.55
N VAL A 163 2.01 -0.56 -7.42
CA VAL A 163 1.97 0.29 -6.22
C VAL A 163 0.54 0.72 -5.91
N GLU A 164 -0.21 1.23 -6.89
CA GLU A 164 -1.60 1.62 -6.68
C GLU A 164 -2.51 0.44 -6.31
N SER A 165 -2.29 -0.73 -6.92
CA SER A 165 -3.02 -1.97 -6.63
C SER A 165 -2.84 -2.35 -5.16
N VAL A 166 -1.60 -2.33 -4.66
CA VAL A 166 -1.28 -2.59 -3.26
C VAL A 166 -1.87 -1.52 -2.34
N VAL A 167 -1.80 -0.23 -2.71
CA VAL A 167 -2.45 0.86 -1.94
C VAL A 167 -3.96 0.60 -1.79
N ARG A 168 -4.63 0.19 -2.86
CA ARG A 168 -6.06 -0.17 -2.83
C ARG A 168 -6.31 -1.40 -1.96
N LEU A 169 -5.45 -2.41 -2.04
CA LEU A 169 -5.52 -3.62 -1.22
C LEU A 169 -5.39 -3.28 0.28
N VAL A 170 -4.40 -2.47 0.65
CA VAL A 170 -4.19 -2.01 2.03
C VAL A 170 -5.42 -1.28 2.54
N ARG A 171 -5.89 -0.26 1.82
CA ARG A 171 -7.07 0.51 2.19
C ARG A 171 -8.31 -0.37 2.33
N ARG A 172 -8.54 -1.28 1.37
CA ARG A 172 -9.67 -2.21 1.40
C ARG A 172 -9.59 -3.15 2.60
N SER A 173 -8.40 -3.64 2.94
CA SER A 173 -8.20 -4.56 4.06
C SER A 173 -8.45 -3.85 5.40
N LEU A 174 -7.91 -2.65 5.58
CA LEU A 174 -8.11 -1.87 6.80
C LEU A 174 -9.58 -1.44 7.01
N CYS A 175 -10.33 -1.18 5.94
CA CYS A 175 -11.77 -0.91 6.03
C CYS A 175 -12.62 -2.15 6.35
N LYS A 176 -12.10 -3.38 6.14
CA LYS A 176 -12.81 -4.63 6.47
C LYS A 176 -12.61 -5.09 7.91
N MET A 177 -11.67 -4.49 8.63
CA MET A 177 -11.39 -4.82 10.02
C MET A 177 -12.59 -4.44 10.92
N GLN A 178 -12.73 -5.12 12.06
CA GLN A 178 -13.68 -4.74 13.12
C GLN A 178 -12.89 -4.31 14.36
N PRO A 179 -12.96 -3.04 14.80
CA PRO A 179 -13.68 -1.93 14.19
C PRO A 179 -13.01 -1.43 12.88
N PRO A 180 -13.78 -0.84 11.95
CA PRO A 180 -13.25 -0.32 10.70
C PRO A 180 -12.34 0.88 10.96
N LEU A 181 -11.14 0.86 10.37
CA LEU A 181 -10.19 1.97 10.51
C LEU A 181 -10.57 3.11 9.55
N HIS A 182 -10.85 4.29 10.11
CA HIS A 182 -11.16 5.47 9.31
C HIS A 182 -9.89 6.04 8.66
N LEU A 183 -9.71 5.74 7.38
CA LEU A 183 -8.60 6.27 6.60
C LEU A 183 -8.98 7.59 5.92
N PRO A 184 -8.05 8.55 5.78
CA PRO A 184 -8.32 9.77 5.04
C PRO A 184 -8.67 9.46 3.57
N PRO A 185 -9.54 10.28 2.94
CA PRO A 185 -9.88 10.13 1.53
C PRO A 185 -8.61 10.05 0.66
N GLN A 186 -8.62 9.18 -0.35
CA GLN A 186 -7.47 9.05 -1.23
C GLN A 186 -7.29 10.35 -2.02
N ASN A 187 -6.18 11.05 -1.78
CA ASN A 187 -5.84 12.20 -2.58
C ASN A 187 -5.51 11.71 -4.00
N ARG A 188 -6.28 12.15 -5.00
CA ARG A 188 -6.10 11.77 -6.42
C ARG A 188 -4.88 12.41 -7.08
N ARG A 189 -3.99 13.04 -6.32
CA ARG A 189 -2.68 13.43 -6.83
C ARG A 189 -2.01 12.16 -7.38
N LYS A 190 -1.45 12.27 -8.58
CA LYS A 190 -0.79 11.17 -9.28
C LYS A 190 0.11 10.45 -8.28
N VAL A 191 -0.26 9.21 -7.94
CA VAL A 191 0.59 8.36 -7.10
C VAL A 191 1.84 8.13 -7.94
N ASN A 192 3.00 8.39 -7.36
CA ASN A 192 4.23 8.09 -8.07
C ASN A 192 4.35 6.57 -8.14
N ASP A 193 4.64 6.03 -9.33
CA ASP A 193 4.82 4.59 -9.54
C ASP A 193 5.98 3.99 -8.72
N THR A 194 6.80 4.84 -8.08
CA THR A 194 7.96 4.45 -7.28
C THR A 194 7.69 4.33 -5.80
N TRP A 195 6.76 5.12 -5.23
CA TRP A 195 6.52 5.13 -3.80
C TRP A 195 5.14 5.64 -3.44
N ALA A 196 4.48 4.94 -2.53
CA ALA A 196 3.27 5.40 -1.85
C ALA A 196 3.37 5.12 -0.34
N MET A 197 2.65 5.93 0.44
CA MET A 197 2.52 5.74 1.87
C MET A 197 1.03 5.78 2.26
N VAL A 198 0.61 4.86 3.12
CA VAL A 198 -0.73 4.85 3.72
C VAL A 198 -0.60 5.08 5.22
N ASP A 199 -1.26 6.12 5.70
CA ASP A 199 -1.31 6.47 7.12
C ASP A 199 -2.47 5.71 7.80
N GLY A 200 -2.12 4.86 8.78
CA GLY A 200 -3.04 4.10 9.61
C GLY A 200 -3.24 4.69 11.01
N GLY A 201 -2.80 5.93 11.24
CA GLY A 201 -2.82 6.59 12.54
C GLY A 201 -1.64 6.14 13.40
N ASN A 202 -1.72 4.94 13.97
CA ASN A 202 -0.65 4.40 14.85
C ASN A 202 0.48 3.70 14.09
N PHE A 203 0.31 3.47 12.79
CA PHE A 203 1.29 2.79 11.94
C PHE A 203 1.28 3.40 10.54
N ALA A 204 2.39 3.29 9.83
CA ALA A 204 2.48 3.68 8.43
C ALA A 204 2.89 2.49 7.55
N VAL A 205 2.30 2.44 6.35
CA VAL A 205 2.59 1.42 5.35
C VAL A 205 3.33 2.09 4.19
N HIS A 206 4.60 1.77 4.03
CA HIS A 206 5.43 2.20 2.91
C HIS A 206 5.37 1.15 1.81
N ILE A 207 4.89 1.54 0.63
CA ILE A 207 4.81 0.69 -0.56
C ILE A 207 5.84 1.22 -1.53
N LEU A 208 6.89 0.43 -1.78
CA LEU A 208 8.09 0.88 -2.46
C LEU A 208 8.31 0.08 -3.75
N SER A 209 8.79 0.75 -4.79
CA SER A 209 9.53 0.09 -5.86
C SER A 209 10.88 -0.40 -5.33
N LYS A 210 11.46 -1.40 -5.99
CA LYS A 210 12.81 -1.87 -5.67
C LYS A 210 13.84 -0.74 -5.81
N SER A 211 13.70 0.05 -6.87
CA SER A 211 14.49 1.26 -7.11
C SER A 211 14.37 2.33 -6.01
N ALA A 212 13.18 2.50 -5.41
CA ALA A 212 12.98 3.46 -4.32
C ALA A 212 13.56 2.94 -3.00
N LYS A 213 13.41 1.63 -2.74
CA LYS A 213 14.03 0.97 -1.58
C LYS A 213 15.54 1.17 -1.59
N GLU A 214 16.20 0.82 -2.69
CA GLU A 214 17.65 0.97 -2.84
C GLU A 214 18.11 2.44 -2.77
N LYS A 215 17.30 3.40 -3.23
CA LYS A 215 17.70 4.81 -3.22
C LYS A 215 17.54 5.48 -1.86
N TYR A 216 16.50 5.14 -1.11
CA TYR A 216 16.08 5.89 0.09
C TYR A 216 16.17 5.09 1.38
N PHE A 217 16.22 3.76 1.30
CA PHE A 217 16.12 2.84 2.43
C PHE A 217 17.31 1.86 2.52
N THR A 218 18.47 2.22 1.95
CA THR A 218 19.71 1.41 2.00
C THR A 218 20.19 1.10 3.41
N ARG A 219 19.88 1.98 4.37
CA ARG A 219 20.40 1.91 5.74
C ARG A 219 19.38 1.40 6.75
N MET A 220 18.32 0.71 6.33
CA MET A 220 17.33 0.22 7.31
C MET A 220 17.93 -0.69 8.37
N ASP A 221 19.03 -1.38 8.08
CA ASP A 221 19.74 -2.21 9.06
C ASP A 221 20.58 -1.38 10.06
N GLU A 222 20.90 -0.12 9.72
CA GLU A 222 21.65 0.80 10.57
C GLU A 222 20.74 1.69 11.44
N TRP A 223 19.42 1.62 11.25
CA TRP A 223 18.45 2.48 11.94
C TRP A 223 17.74 1.68 13.02
#